data_AF-A0A3D1CVA3-F1
#
_entry.id   AF-A0A3D1CVA3-F1
#
_cell.length_a   1.000
_cell.length_b   1.000
_cell.length_c   1.000
_cell.angle_alpha   90.00
_cell.angle_beta   90.00
_cell.angle_gamma   90.00
#
_symmetry.space_group_name_H-M   'P 1'
#
loop_
_entity.id
_entity.type
_entity.pdbx_description
1 polymer ?
#
loop_
_entity_poly.entity_id
_entity_poly.type
_entity_poly.pdbx_seq_one_letter_code
_entity_poly.pdbx_strand_id
1 'polypeptide(L)'
;SFPLKHRVDTNGFLFEEKETQRRYAYCSDTAYAPEIIPYIKGVDLLYHEATFAESERRRAAETYHSTARQAAEIAAAASVKKLLIGHYSSRYNELETLLHEA
;
A
#
# COMPACT_ATOMS: atom_id res chain seq x y z
N SER A 1 -5.40 -2.77 -14.53
CA SER A 1 -5.13 -3.35 -13.20
C SER A 1 -3.79 -4.06 -13.24
N PHE A 2 -3.26 -4.42 -12.08
CA PHE A 2 -2.04 -5.22 -11.93
C PHE A 2 -2.22 -6.21 -10.77
N PRO A 3 -1.54 -7.36 -10.80
CA PRO A 3 -1.71 -8.38 -9.78
C PRO A 3 -1.11 -7.92 -8.43
N LEU A 4 -1.74 -8.33 -7.34
CA LEU A 4 -1.26 -8.16 -5.97
C LEU A 4 -1.00 -9.53 -5.33
N LYS A 5 -0.38 -9.51 -4.14
CA LYS A 5 0.02 -10.72 -3.43
C LYS A 5 -0.85 -10.96 -2.21
N HIS A 6 -1.92 -11.74 -2.35
CA HIS A 6 -2.80 -12.07 -1.22
C HIS A 6 -3.17 -13.57 -1.20
N ARG A 7 -3.97 -14.00 -0.21
CA ARG A 7 -4.45 -15.39 -0.07
C ARG A 7 -5.32 -15.85 -1.24
N VAL A 8 -6.00 -14.89 -1.87
CA VAL A 8 -6.83 -15.06 -3.07
C VAL A 8 -6.41 -14.01 -4.08
N ASP A 9 -6.84 -14.19 -5.33
CA ASP A 9 -6.53 -13.24 -6.39
C ASP A 9 -7.06 -11.84 -6.04
N THR A 10 -6.13 -10.89 -6.00
CA THR A 10 -6.37 -9.49 -5.66
C THR A 10 -5.68 -8.60 -6.69
N ASN A 11 -6.20 -7.39 -6.87
CA ASN A 11 -5.77 -6.51 -7.94
C ASN A 11 -5.60 -5.09 -7.45
N GLY A 12 -4.52 -4.46 -7.93
CA GLY A 12 -4.35 -3.03 -7.88
C GLY A 12 -4.91 -2.36 -9.13
N PHE A 13 -5.31 -1.10 -9.00
CA PHE A 13 -5.85 -0.31 -10.08
C PHE A 13 -5.04 0.97 -10.23
N LEU A 14 -4.75 1.33 -11.48
CA LEU A 14 -4.12 2.60 -11.85
C LEU A 14 -5.16 3.40 -12.62
N PHE A 15 -5.40 4.63 -12.15
CA PHE A 15 -6.31 5.59 -12.74
C PHE A 15 -5.52 6.77 -13.26
N GLU A 16 -5.80 7.19 -14.48
CA GLU A 16 -5.13 8.33 -15.12
C GLU A 16 -6.18 9.31 -15.65
N GLU A 17 -6.10 10.56 -15.18
CA GLU A 17 -6.98 11.63 -15.63
C GLU A 17 -6.50 12.18 -16.98
N LYS A 18 -7.40 12.24 -17.97
CA LYS A 18 -7.04 12.63 -19.35
C LYS A 18 -6.57 14.08 -19.48
N GLU A 19 -7.19 15.00 -18.76
CA GLU A 19 -6.98 16.44 -18.95
C GLU A 19 -5.78 16.97 -18.17
N THR A 20 -5.61 16.52 -16.92
CA THR A 20 -4.57 17.02 -16.02
C THR A 20 -3.35 16.09 -15.94
N GLN A 21 -3.45 14.89 -16.52
CA GLN A 21 -2.47 13.80 -16.39
C GLN A 21 -2.20 13.36 -14.94
N ARG A 22 -3.12 13.62 -14.00
CA ARG A 22 -3.02 13.11 -12.64
C ARG A 22 -3.17 11.59 -12.61
N ARG A 23 -2.33 10.93 -11.82
CA ARG A 23 -2.28 9.47 -11.70
C ARG A 23 -2.54 9.06 -10.25
N TYR A 24 -3.51 8.18 -10.05
CA TYR A 24 -3.86 7.60 -8.76
C TYR A 24 -3.74 6.09 -8.83
N ALA A 25 -3.04 5.49 -7.87
CA ALA A 25 -2.99 4.05 -7.71
C ALA A 25 -3.73 3.61 -6.45
N TYR A 26 -4.52 2.55 -6.57
CA TYR A 26 -5.18 1.89 -5.45
C TYR A 26 -4.66 0.46 -5.34
N CYS A 27 -4.01 0.15 -4.22
CA CYS A 27 -3.63 -1.22 -3.86
C CYS A 27 -4.57 -1.72 -2.77
N SER A 28 -5.35 -2.76 -3.10
CA SER A 28 -6.13 -3.50 -2.11
C SER A 28 -5.21 -4.33 -1.20
N ASP A 29 -5.81 -5.20 -0.40
CA ASP A 29 -5.12 -6.18 0.44
C ASP A 29 -4.00 -6.89 -0.32
N THR A 30 -2.79 -6.80 0.22
CA THR A 30 -1.57 -7.36 -0.34
C THR A 30 -0.51 -7.50 0.75
N ALA A 31 0.22 -8.60 0.72
CA ALA A 31 1.51 -8.73 1.37
C ALA A 31 2.53 -7.80 0.70
N TYR A 32 3.65 -7.58 1.37
CA TYR A 32 4.79 -6.88 0.78
C TYR A 32 5.18 -7.47 -0.57
N ALA A 33 5.05 -6.65 -1.61
CA ALA A 33 5.22 -7.03 -3.00
C ALA A 33 5.94 -5.92 -3.78
N PRO A 34 7.29 -5.85 -3.72
CA PRO A 34 8.09 -4.89 -4.49
C PRO A 34 7.86 -4.97 -6.01
N GLU A 35 7.31 -6.09 -6.50
CA GLU A 35 6.98 -6.31 -7.90
C GLU A 35 5.95 -5.30 -8.42
N ILE A 36 5.20 -4.63 -7.52
CA ILE A 36 4.19 -3.64 -7.93
C ILE A 36 4.80 -2.28 -8.31
N ILE A 37 6.03 -1.99 -7.87
CA ILE A 37 6.71 -0.69 -8.02
C ILE A 37 6.67 -0.15 -9.46
N PRO A 38 6.93 -0.95 -10.52
CA PRO A 38 6.87 -0.47 -11.89
C PRO A 38 5.48 0.04 -12.32
N TYR A 39 4.39 -0.52 -11.79
CA TYR A 39 3.03 -0.11 -12.15
C TYR A 39 2.64 1.23 -11.53
N ILE A 40 3.14 1.51 -10.32
CA ILE A 40 2.77 2.70 -9.52
C ILE A 40 3.84 3.78 -9.52
N LYS A 41 4.87 3.65 -10.36
CA LYS A 41 5.99 4.59 -10.40
C LYS A 41 5.53 6.01 -10.71
N GLY A 42 5.86 6.96 -9.84
CA GLY A 42 5.63 8.39 -10.03
C GLY A 42 4.16 8.83 -9.98
N VAL A 43 3.25 8.02 -9.41
CA VAL A 43 1.86 8.43 -9.24
C VAL A 43 1.73 9.58 -8.24
N ASP A 44 0.69 10.40 -8.40
CA ASP A 44 0.44 11.55 -7.53
C ASP A 44 -0.07 11.13 -6.15
N LEU A 45 -0.86 10.05 -6.12
CA LEU A 45 -1.40 9.49 -4.89
C LEU A 45 -1.43 7.96 -5.01
N LEU A 46 -0.94 7.29 -3.97
CA LEU A 46 -1.09 5.85 -3.77
C LEU A 46 -1.97 5.62 -2.55
N TYR A 47 -3.08 4.90 -2.70
CA TYR A 47 -3.70 4.21 -1.58
C TYR A 47 -3.06 2.82 -1.42
N HIS A 48 -2.63 2.47 -0.22
CA HIS A 48 -2.09 1.15 0.08
C HIS A 48 -2.62 0.65 1.43
N GLU A 49 -2.89 -0.66 1.51
CA GLU A 49 -3.23 -1.27 2.79
C GLU A 49 -2.05 -1.23 3.77
N ALA A 50 -2.36 -1.06 5.04
CA ALA A 50 -1.40 -1.04 6.13
C ALA A 50 -2.04 -1.71 7.36
N THR A 51 -2.48 -2.96 7.19
CA THR A 51 -3.26 -3.66 8.23
C THR A 51 -2.53 -3.77 9.56
N PHE A 52 -1.19 -3.80 9.54
CA PHE A 52 -0.35 -3.94 10.72
C PHE A 52 0.74 -2.87 10.83
N ALA A 53 1.23 -2.64 12.04
CA ALA A 53 2.46 -1.89 12.31
C ALA A 53 3.69 -2.79 12.08
N GLU A 54 4.87 -2.20 11.96
CA GLU A 54 6.12 -2.93 11.70
C GLU A 54 6.46 -3.94 12.81
N SER A 55 6.06 -3.65 14.05
CA SER A 55 6.17 -4.59 15.18
C SER A 55 5.46 -5.93 14.94
N GLU A 56 4.44 -5.95 14.09
CA GLU A 56 3.62 -7.12 13.74
C GLU A 56 3.98 -7.69 12.35
N ARG A 57 5.15 -7.34 11.79
CA ARG A 57 5.60 -7.79 10.45
C ARG A 57 5.44 -9.28 10.19
N ARG A 58 5.73 -10.12 11.20
CA ARG A 58 5.58 -11.57 11.08
C ARG A 58 4.12 -11.96 10.82
N ARG A 59 3.19 -11.38 11.60
CA ARG A 59 1.76 -11.62 11.43
C ARG A 59 1.28 -11.10 10.07
N ALA A 60 1.72 -9.91 9.67
CA ALA A 60 1.40 -9.36 8.36
C ALA A 60 1.72 -10.36 7.24
N ALA A 61 2.93 -10.94 7.25
CA ALA A 61 3.34 -11.98 6.30
C ALA A 61 2.47 -13.26 6.38
N GLU A 62 2.20 -13.78 7.59
CA GLU A 62 1.36 -14.98 7.80
C GLU A 62 -0.09 -14.78 7.32
N THR A 63 -0.59 -13.54 7.37
CA THR A 63 -1.93 -13.18 6.92
C THR A 63 -2.00 -12.62 5.51
N TYR A 64 -0.85 -12.50 4.82
CA TYR A 64 -0.71 -11.91 3.49
C TYR A 64 -1.16 -10.43 3.42
N HIS A 65 -0.80 -9.65 4.44
CA HIS A 65 -1.03 -8.21 4.52
C HIS A 65 0.31 -7.46 4.63
N SER A 66 0.26 -6.14 4.49
CA SER A 66 1.41 -5.26 4.58
C SER A 66 1.47 -4.53 5.92
N THR A 67 2.68 -4.19 6.35
CA THR A 67 2.87 -3.21 7.42
C THR A 67 2.79 -1.79 6.88
N ALA A 68 2.49 -0.81 7.74
CA ALA A 68 2.58 0.61 7.38
C ALA A 68 3.98 0.98 6.86
N ARG A 69 5.04 0.48 7.53
CA ARG A 69 6.43 0.63 7.07
C ARG A 69 6.64 0.07 5.65
N GLN A 70 6.10 -1.11 5.36
CA GLN A 70 6.20 -1.74 4.05
C GLN A 70 5.47 -0.94 2.95
N ALA A 71 4.29 -0.40 3.26
CA ALA A 71 3.58 0.50 2.36
C ALA A 71 4.42 1.77 2.06
N ALA A 72 5.07 2.33 3.08
CA ALA A 72 5.98 3.46 2.97
C ALA A 72 7.18 3.16 2.07
N GLU A 73 7.82 2.00 2.27
CA GLU A 73 8.97 1.54 1.48
C GLU A 73 8.61 1.40 0.00
N ILE A 74 7.44 0.81 -0.31
CA ILE A 74 6.95 0.68 -1.68
C ILE A 74 6.70 2.07 -2.29
N ALA A 75 6.00 2.96 -1.56
CA ALA A 75 5.72 4.31 -2.03
C ALA A 75 7.00 5.11 -2.31
N ALA A 76 7.98 5.04 -1.41
CA ALA A 76 9.28 5.69 -1.56
C ALA A 76 10.05 5.13 -2.76
N ALA A 77 10.15 3.80 -2.89
CA ALA A 77 10.85 3.15 -3.99
C ALA A 77 10.21 3.45 -5.36
N ALA A 78 8.88 3.61 -5.39
CA ALA A 78 8.13 4.01 -6.58
C ALA A 78 8.14 5.52 -6.84
N SER A 79 8.77 6.33 -5.97
CA SER A 79 8.75 7.81 -6.06
C SER A 79 7.33 8.39 -6.14
N VAL A 80 6.43 7.82 -5.34
CA VAL A 80 5.05 8.31 -5.19
C VAL A 80 5.06 9.68 -4.52
N LYS A 81 4.23 10.61 -5.00
CA LYS A 81 4.19 11.98 -4.43
C LYS A 81 3.50 12.02 -3.06
N LYS A 82 2.43 11.24 -2.88
CA LYS A 82 1.69 11.13 -1.62
C LYS A 82 1.25 9.69 -1.37
N LEU A 83 1.50 9.20 -0.16
CA LEU A 83 0.98 7.93 0.32
C LEU A 83 -0.26 8.19 1.19
N LEU A 84 -1.32 7.45 0.92
CA LEU A 84 -2.50 7.31 1.76
C LEU A 84 -2.55 5.85 2.23
N ILE A 85 -2.52 5.65 3.55
CA ILE A 85 -2.66 4.33 4.15
C ILE A 85 -4.10 4.08 4.63
N GLY A 86 -4.49 2.81 4.71
CA GLY A 86 -5.83 2.38 5.12
C GLY A 86 -5.92 0.89 5.44
N HIS A 87 -7.14 0.37 5.58
CA HIS A 87 -7.42 -1.05 5.89
C HIS A 87 -6.74 -1.54 7.19
N TYR A 88 -6.85 -0.74 8.26
CA TYR A 88 -6.21 -1.03 9.55
C TYR A 88 -6.93 -2.16 10.30
N SER A 89 -6.16 -2.97 11.03
CA SER A 89 -6.74 -3.92 11.97
C SER A 89 -7.54 -3.19 13.06
N SER A 90 -8.71 -3.71 13.42
CA SER A 90 -9.55 -3.19 14.52
C SER A 90 -8.89 -3.24 15.90
N ARG A 91 -7.69 -3.82 16.00
CA ARG A 91 -6.86 -3.86 17.21
C ARG A 91 -6.20 -2.52 17.53
N TYR A 92 -6.04 -1.65 16.53
CA TYR A 92 -5.48 -0.32 16.72
C TYR A 92 -6.59 0.63 17.15
N ASN A 93 -6.55 1.05 18.42
CA ASN A 93 -7.40 2.14 18.92
C ASN A 93 -6.85 3.52 18.54
N GLU A 94 -5.54 3.59 18.30
CA GLU A 94 -4.76 4.77 17.94
C GLU A 94 -3.97 4.46 16.67
N LEU A 95 -3.94 5.40 15.73
CA LEU A 95 -3.35 5.23 14.40
C LEU A 95 -1.99 5.92 14.28
N GLU A 96 -1.54 6.63 15.31
CA GLU A 96 -0.30 7.41 15.35
C GLU A 96 0.91 6.55 15.00
N THR A 97 0.97 5.31 15.49
CA THR A 97 2.07 4.39 15.17
C THR A 97 2.13 4.07 13.68
N LEU A 98 0.99 3.77 13.06
CA LEU A 98 0.90 3.47 11.63
C LEU A 98 1.25 4.71 10.80
N LEU A 99 0.77 5.88 11.22
CA LEU A 99 1.04 7.14 10.56
C LEU A 99 2.53 7.54 10.62
N HIS A 100 3.21 7.30 11.75
CA HIS A 100 4.66 7.57 11.86
C HIS A 100 5.53 6.61 11.06
N GLU A 101 5.02 5.42 10.74
CA GLU A 101 5.72 4.44 9.92
C GLU A 101 5.60 4.71 8.41
N ALA A 102 4.52 5.38 7.99
CA ALA A 102 4.20 5.76 6.62
C ALA A 102 4.89 7.05 6.16
#